data_AF-A0A6M0FMY1-F1
#
_entry.id   AF-A0A6M0FMY1-F1
#
_cell.length_a   1.000
_cell.length_b   1.000
_cell.length_c   1.000
_cell.angle_alpha   90.00
_cell.angle_beta   90.00
_cell.angle_gamma   90.00
#
_symmetry.space_group_name_H-M   'P 1'
#
loop_
_entity.id
_entity.type
_entity.pdbx_description
1 polymer ?
#
loop_
_entity_poly.entity_id
_entity_poly.type
_entity_poly.pdbx_seq_one_letter_code
_entity_poly.pdbx_strand_id
1 'polypeptide(L)'
;MKFNVLTTGFFAGLIFSLNSIDKAVTFPSKSVDSLAQSQDIAMLAKLTPTQVEKLVNLEKNNQVDKVIVPTYIPPGFQVDKLEVGGRYYYIIYRNSNNLCFYFSYSNHLIFNSQDAEVVGIEINLPVIGTAYLHTKKSHRASIPSSIVVQSSDYGREQFGFASPCTFTKNHGKTITTQEVVKIVESLQYLNP
;
A
#
# COMPACT_ATOMS: atom_id res chain seq x y z
N MET A 1 39.79 -82.73 -18.20
CA MET A 1 41.01 -82.04 -18.68
C MET A 1 40.83 -80.55 -18.46
N LYS A 2 41.81 -79.92 -17.79
CA LYS A 2 41.90 -78.48 -17.48
C LYS A 2 42.13 -77.69 -18.78
N PHE A 3 41.65 -76.44 -18.86
CA PHE A 3 42.47 -75.30 -19.30
C PHE A 3 41.85 -73.98 -18.82
N ASN A 4 42.64 -73.25 -18.03
CA ASN A 4 42.48 -71.85 -17.67
C ASN A 4 42.80 -70.98 -18.89
N VAL A 5 42.09 -69.86 -19.08
CA VAL A 5 42.69 -68.63 -19.63
C VAL A 5 42.12 -67.42 -18.89
N LEU A 6 43.04 -66.68 -18.31
CA LEU A 6 42.91 -65.41 -17.59
C LEU A 6 43.03 -64.28 -18.62
N THR A 7 42.13 -63.29 -18.61
CA THR A 7 42.34 -62.04 -19.37
C THR A 7 41.98 -60.84 -18.50
N THR A 8 43.03 -60.17 -18.05
CA THR A 8 43.06 -58.85 -17.41
C THR A 8 42.86 -57.76 -18.46
N GLY A 9 41.83 -56.93 -18.30
CA GLY A 9 41.58 -55.74 -19.12
C GLY A 9 41.77 -54.47 -18.31
N PHE A 10 42.78 -53.67 -18.71
CA PHE A 10 43.15 -52.35 -18.21
C PHE A 10 41.97 -51.35 -18.28
N PHE A 11 41.65 -50.67 -17.17
CA PHE A 11 40.85 -49.45 -17.17
C PHE A 11 41.78 -48.25 -17.43
N ALA A 12 41.71 -47.69 -18.64
CA ALA A 12 42.31 -46.39 -18.95
C ALA A 12 41.43 -45.28 -18.38
N GLY A 13 42.01 -44.44 -17.52
CA GLY A 13 41.36 -43.28 -16.93
C GLY A 13 41.06 -42.20 -17.97
N LEU A 14 39.79 -41.83 -18.07
CA LEU A 14 39.33 -40.61 -18.74
C LEU A 14 39.41 -39.46 -17.73
N ILE A 15 40.42 -38.61 -17.86
CA ILE A 15 40.49 -37.34 -17.15
C ILE A 15 39.62 -36.35 -17.94
N PHE A 16 38.39 -36.11 -17.46
CA PHE A 16 37.61 -34.96 -17.92
C PHE A 16 38.20 -33.70 -17.31
N SER A 17 38.84 -32.88 -18.13
CA SER A 17 39.20 -31.51 -17.78
C SER A 17 37.93 -30.66 -17.78
N LEU A 18 37.36 -30.44 -16.59
CA LEU A 18 36.29 -29.46 -16.36
C LEU A 18 36.91 -28.06 -16.29
N ASN A 19 37.13 -27.43 -17.45
CA ASN A 19 37.21 -25.97 -17.52
C ASN A 19 35.79 -25.41 -17.54
N SER A 20 35.07 -25.54 -16.43
CA SER A 20 33.89 -24.72 -16.19
C SER A 20 34.36 -23.40 -15.62
N ILE A 21 34.43 -22.41 -16.50
CA ILE A 21 34.50 -21.00 -16.11
C ILE A 21 33.24 -20.73 -15.29
N ASP A 22 33.38 -20.62 -13.98
CA ASP A 22 32.38 -20.05 -13.09
C ASP A 22 32.17 -18.58 -13.48
N LYS A 23 31.34 -18.36 -14.51
CA LYS A 23 30.63 -17.10 -14.63
C LYS A 23 29.64 -17.10 -13.47
N ALA A 24 30.04 -16.46 -12.37
CA ALA A 24 29.12 -16.04 -11.34
C ALA A 24 27.99 -15.26 -12.02
N VAL A 25 26.85 -15.91 -12.18
CA VAL A 25 25.61 -15.27 -12.60
C VAL A 25 25.16 -14.48 -11.39
N THR A 26 25.58 -13.21 -11.33
CA THR A 26 25.01 -12.23 -10.40
C THR A 26 23.55 -12.03 -10.78
N PHE A 27 22.65 -12.71 -10.09
CA PHE A 27 21.24 -12.35 -10.10
C PHE A 27 21.13 -10.92 -9.55
N PRO A 28 20.47 -10.00 -10.26
CA PRO A 28 20.31 -8.63 -9.75
C PRO A 28 19.51 -8.66 -8.44
N SER A 29 20.02 -7.96 -7.41
CA SER A 29 19.50 -7.89 -6.03
C SER A 29 18.09 -7.31 -5.85
N LYS A 30 17.35 -7.11 -6.95
CA LYS A 30 16.06 -6.40 -6.98
C LYS A 30 15.04 -6.91 -5.96
N SER A 31 15.06 -8.19 -5.61
CA SER A 31 14.08 -8.78 -4.68
C SER A 31 14.35 -8.47 -3.20
N VAL A 32 15.60 -8.18 -2.83
CA VAL A 32 15.96 -7.82 -1.45
C VAL A 32 15.68 -6.34 -1.22
N ASP A 33 15.98 -5.52 -2.23
CA ASP A 33 15.81 -4.06 -2.19
C ASP A 33 14.33 -3.67 -2.13
N SER A 34 13.43 -4.38 -2.84
CA SER A 34 11.99 -4.08 -2.82
C SER A 34 11.32 -4.42 -1.48
N LEU A 35 11.78 -5.48 -0.80
CA LEU A 35 11.23 -5.88 0.49
C LEU A 35 11.65 -4.90 1.59
N ALA A 36 12.91 -4.48 1.60
CA ALA A 36 13.41 -3.48 2.53
C ALA A 36 12.66 -2.14 2.37
N GLN A 37 12.46 -1.71 1.11
CA GLN A 37 11.70 -0.49 0.82
C GLN A 37 10.22 -0.58 1.26
N SER A 38 9.59 -1.74 1.10
CA SER A 38 8.22 -1.97 1.59
C SER A 38 8.11 -1.87 3.11
N GLN A 39 9.12 -2.34 3.84
CA GLN A 39 9.17 -2.23 5.29
C GLN A 39 9.34 -0.78 5.76
N ASP A 40 10.17 0.01 5.08
CA ASP A 40 10.34 1.43 5.37
C ASP A 40 9.03 2.21 5.17
N ILE A 41 8.33 1.95 4.07
CA ILE A 41 7.03 2.57 3.77
C ILE A 41 5.98 2.16 4.81
N ALA A 42 5.94 0.89 5.20
CA ALA A 42 5.05 0.39 6.24
C ALA A 42 5.28 1.07 7.60
N MET A 43 6.55 1.26 7.96
CA MET A 43 6.93 1.93 9.21
C MET A 43 6.48 3.39 9.21
N LEU A 44 6.68 4.11 8.10
CA LEU A 44 6.22 5.49 7.92
C LEU A 44 4.68 5.59 8.00
N ALA A 45 3.96 4.62 7.43
CA ALA A 45 2.51 4.49 7.53
C ALA A 45 2.02 4.02 8.91
N LYS A 46 2.93 3.78 9.88
CA LYS A 46 2.62 3.28 11.23
C LYS A 46 1.87 1.95 11.23
N LEU A 47 2.11 1.11 10.23
CA LEU A 47 1.51 -0.22 10.12
C LEU A 47 2.30 -1.24 10.94
N THR A 48 1.59 -2.16 11.59
CA THR A 48 2.21 -3.32 12.23
C THR A 48 2.55 -4.39 11.19
N PRO A 49 3.49 -5.31 11.46
CA PRO A 49 3.82 -6.40 10.54
C PRO A 49 2.59 -7.22 10.08
N THR A 50 1.67 -7.51 10.99
CA THR A 50 0.41 -8.23 10.66
C THR A 50 -0.52 -7.41 9.76
N GLN A 51 -0.52 -6.08 9.89
CA GLN A 51 -1.30 -5.20 9.01
C GLN A 51 -0.68 -5.15 7.60
N VAL A 52 0.65 -5.08 7.52
CA VAL A 52 1.39 -5.15 6.25
C VAL A 52 1.09 -6.46 5.53
N GLU A 53 1.15 -7.59 6.24
CA GLU A 53 0.84 -8.90 5.65
C GLU A 53 -0.56 -8.95 5.05
N LYS A 54 -1.57 -8.43 5.78
CA LYS A 54 -2.96 -8.36 5.27
C LYS A 54 -3.05 -7.56 3.98
N LEU A 55 -2.39 -6.41 3.91
CA LEU A 55 -2.40 -5.54 2.74
C LEU A 55 -1.66 -6.17 1.56
N VAL A 56 -0.44 -6.69 1.78
CA VAL A 56 0.35 -7.36 0.74
C VAL A 56 -0.38 -8.60 0.18
N ASN A 57 -1.14 -9.30 1.01
CA ASN A 57 -1.95 -10.43 0.56
C ASN A 57 -3.09 -10.01 -0.39
N LEU A 58 -3.59 -8.78 -0.32
CA LEU A 58 -4.55 -8.27 -1.31
C LEU A 58 -3.93 -8.18 -2.71
N GLU A 59 -2.72 -7.62 -2.77
CA GLU A 59 -1.96 -7.48 -4.02
C GLU A 59 -1.59 -8.85 -4.60
N LYS A 60 -1.04 -9.75 -3.77
CA LYS A 60 -0.67 -11.12 -4.19
C LYS A 60 -1.85 -11.94 -4.71
N ASN A 61 -3.05 -11.71 -4.17
CA ASN A 61 -4.26 -12.42 -4.59
C ASN A 61 -5.00 -11.71 -5.74
N ASN A 62 -4.42 -10.68 -6.36
CA ASN A 62 -5.04 -9.86 -7.41
C ASN A 62 -6.40 -9.27 -6.99
N GLN A 63 -6.56 -8.99 -5.71
CA GLN A 63 -7.76 -8.34 -5.16
C GLN A 63 -7.70 -6.83 -5.34
N VAL A 64 -6.49 -6.28 -5.33
CA VAL A 64 -6.14 -4.90 -5.70
C VAL A 64 -4.90 -4.93 -6.58
N ASP A 65 -4.74 -3.95 -7.47
CA ASP A 65 -3.60 -3.92 -8.39
C ASP A 65 -2.31 -3.51 -7.65
N LYS A 66 -2.40 -2.44 -6.84
CA LYS A 66 -1.36 -2.04 -5.89
C LYS A 66 -1.95 -1.52 -4.59
N VAL A 67 -1.25 -1.75 -3.48
CA VAL A 67 -1.57 -1.10 -2.20
C VAL A 67 -0.89 0.27 -2.13
N ILE A 68 -1.64 1.29 -1.73
CA ILE A 68 -1.17 2.65 -1.52
C ILE A 68 -1.39 3.01 -0.05
N VAL A 69 -0.43 3.66 0.60
CA VAL A 69 -0.55 4.08 1.98
C VAL A 69 0.01 5.50 2.17
N PRO A 70 -0.53 6.30 3.10
CA PRO A 70 0.08 7.57 3.48
C PRO A 70 1.36 7.32 4.28
N THR A 71 2.46 7.96 3.88
CA THR A 71 3.76 7.87 4.58
C THR A 71 4.00 9.01 5.56
N TYR A 72 3.24 10.10 5.47
CA TYR A 72 3.17 11.12 6.51
C TYR A 72 1.92 10.89 7.35
N ILE A 73 2.13 10.53 8.62
CA ILE A 73 1.07 10.44 9.63
C ILE A 73 1.32 11.49 10.70
N PRO A 74 0.37 12.43 10.96
CA PRO A 74 0.60 13.51 11.91
C PRO A 74 1.03 13.00 13.31
N PRO A 75 1.83 13.78 14.06
CA PRO A 75 2.25 13.40 15.40
C PRO A 75 1.06 13.02 16.31
N GLY A 76 1.25 11.96 17.10
CA GLY A 76 0.22 11.44 18.02
C GLY A 76 -0.87 10.56 17.39
N PHE A 77 -0.97 10.48 16.06
CA PHE A 77 -1.87 9.52 15.40
C PHE A 77 -1.26 8.13 15.32
N GLN A 78 -2.10 7.11 15.40
CA GLN A 78 -1.77 5.70 15.20
C GLN A 78 -2.88 5.01 14.40
N VAL A 79 -2.58 3.84 13.84
CA VAL A 79 -3.61 3.00 13.21
C VAL A 79 -4.56 2.47 14.28
N ASP A 80 -5.80 2.94 14.24
CA ASP A 80 -6.91 2.54 15.11
C ASP A 80 -7.58 1.27 14.58
N LYS A 81 -7.77 1.21 13.25
CA LYS A 81 -8.41 0.08 12.57
C LYS A 81 -7.86 -0.09 11.16
N LEU A 82 -7.63 -1.34 10.77
CA LEU A 82 -7.45 -1.75 9.38
C LEU A 82 -8.57 -2.75 9.05
N GLU A 83 -9.30 -2.50 7.96
CA GLU A 83 -10.25 -3.45 7.41
C GLU A 83 -9.89 -3.73 5.96
N VAL A 84 -9.94 -5.00 5.59
CA VAL A 84 -9.67 -5.50 4.24
C VAL A 84 -10.89 -6.28 3.78
N GLY A 85 -11.30 -6.04 2.54
CA GLY A 85 -12.36 -6.78 1.88
C GLY A 85 -11.90 -7.27 0.51
N GLY A 86 -12.79 -7.97 -0.21
CA GLY A 86 -12.41 -8.69 -1.42
C GLY A 86 -11.74 -7.83 -2.51
N ARG A 87 -12.01 -6.53 -2.57
CA ARG A 87 -11.36 -5.58 -3.50
C ARG A 87 -11.21 -4.16 -2.94
N TYR A 88 -11.10 -4.06 -1.63
CA TYR A 88 -10.97 -2.77 -0.96
C TYR A 88 -10.21 -2.93 0.35
N TYR A 89 -9.68 -1.83 0.84
CA TYR A 89 -9.23 -1.72 2.22
C TYR A 89 -9.48 -0.29 2.71
N TYR A 90 -9.54 -0.14 4.02
CA TYR A 90 -9.44 1.17 4.63
C TYR A 90 -8.69 1.11 5.94
N ILE A 91 -8.01 2.22 6.24
CA ILE A 91 -7.17 2.43 7.41
C ILE A 91 -7.72 3.64 8.15
N ILE A 92 -8.10 3.46 9.41
CA ILE A 92 -8.49 4.55 10.31
C ILE A 92 -7.29 4.90 11.16
N TYR A 93 -6.96 6.18 11.20
CA TYR A 93 -5.96 6.74 12.10
C TYR A 93 -6.64 7.59 13.17
N ARG A 94 -6.24 7.42 14.43
CA ARG A 94 -6.78 8.17 15.57
C ARG A 94 -5.66 8.61 16.51
N ASN A 95 -5.84 9.73 17.19
CA ASN A 95 -4.97 10.15 18.29
C ASN A 95 -5.70 10.16 19.64
N SER A 96 -4.96 10.43 20.72
CA SER A 96 -5.49 10.50 22.09
C SER A 96 -6.57 11.57 22.31
N ASN A 97 -6.61 12.61 21.45
CA ASN A 97 -7.62 13.66 21.49
C ASN A 97 -8.90 13.29 20.70
N ASN A 98 -9.01 12.04 20.25
CA ASN A 98 -10.11 11.55 19.42
C ASN A 98 -10.24 12.30 18.08
N LEU A 99 -9.17 12.96 17.60
CA LEU A 99 -9.10 13.38 16.20
C LEU A 99 -8.88 12.12 15.36
N CYS A 100 -9.57 12.02 14.23
CA CYS A 100 -9.39 10.88 13.35
C CYS A 100 -9.57 11.22 11.87
N PHE A 101 -8.97 10.41 11.03
CA PHE A 101 -9.20 10.38 9.60
C PHE A 101 -9.18 8.92 9.12
N TYR A 102 -9.81 8.64 7.99
CA TYR A 102 -9.65 7.36 7.32
C TYR A 102 -9.13 7.57 5.91
N PHE A 103 -8.34 6.61 5.47
CA PHE A 103 -7.90 6.42 4.11
C PHE A 103 -8.52 5.14 3.59
N SER A 104 -9.11 5.15 2.41
CA SER A 104 -9.68 3.96 1.76
C SER A 104 -9.20 3.85 0.33
N TYR A 105 -9.13 2.63 -0.17
CA TYR A 105 -8.92 2.36 -1.57
C TYR A 105 -9.93 1.30 -2.02
N SER A 106 -10.46 1.47 -3.22
CA SER A 106 -11.22 0.45 -3.92
C SER A 106 -11.11 0.60 -5.43
N ASN A 107 -11.14 -0.52 -6.12
CA ASN A 107 -11.18 -0.58 -7.58
C ASN A 107 -12.58 -0.43 -8.19
N HIS A 108 -13.65 -0.32 -7.38
CA HIS A 108 -15.05 -0.25 -7.86
C HIS A 108 -15.95 0.72 -7.09
N LEU A 109 -15.41 1.57 -6.23
CA LEU A 109 -16.27 2.58 -5.60
C LEU A 109 -16.74 3.58 -6.65
N ILE A 110 -17.92 4.15 -6.41
CA ILE A 110 -18.38 5.36 -7.07
C ILE A 110 -18.65 6.30 -5.91
N PHE A 111 -17.71 7.18 -5.61
CA PHE A 111 -17.98 8.24 -4.65
C PHE A 111 -18.88 9.28 -5.31
N ASN A 112 -20.19 9.15 -5.12
CA ASN A 112 -21.14 10.19 -5.54
C ASN A 112 -21.06 11.37 -4.54
N SER A 113 -20.25 12.38 -4.85
CA SER A 113 -20.15 13.62 -4.07
C SER A 113 -21.11 14.72 -4.55
N GLN A 114 -22.30 14.37 -5.03
CA GLN A 114 -23.21 15.33 -5.71
C GLN A 114 -23.62 16.54 -4.87
N ASP A 115 -23.43 16.51 -3.54
CA ASP A 115 -23.77 17.61 -2.62
C ASP A 115 -22.57 18.27 -1.92
N ALA A 116 -21.34 18.13 -2.43
CA ALA A 116 -20.17 18.76 -1.82
C ALA A 116 -19.88 20.14 -2.45
N GLU A 117 -19.76 21.18 -1.62
CA GLU A 117 -19.17 22.46 -2.04
C GLU A 117 -17.70 22.22 -2.38
N VAL A 118 -17.35 22.42 -3.64
CA VAL A 118 -15.99 22.20 -4.13
C VAL A 118 -15.14 23.42 -3.76
N VAL A 119 -14.43 23.36 -2.64
CA VAL A 119 -13.22 24.17 -2.46
C VAL A 119 -12.10 23.41 -3.17
N GLY A 120 -12.03 23.57 -4.50
CA GLY A 120 -11.18 22.79 -5.39
C GLY A 120 -9.71 23.13 -5.22
N ILE A 121 -9.09 22.63 -4.15
CA ILE A 121 -7.64 22.58 -4.04
C ILE A 121 -7.21 21.34 -4.81
N GLU A 122 -6.54 21.59 -5.92
CA GLU A 122 -5.85 20.56 -6.69
C GLU A 122 -4.66 20.06 -5.89
N ILE A 123 -4.54 18.75 -5.75
CA ILE A 123 -3.43 18.09 -5.06
C ILE A 123 -2.79 17.12 -6.05
N ASN A 124 -1.49 17.27 -6.28
CA ASN A 124 -0.74 16.34 -7.12
C ASN A 124 -0.29 15.15 -6.28
N LEU A 125 -0.69 13.96 -6.71
CA LEU A 125 -0.39 12.70 -6.04
C LEU A 125 0.68 11.94 -6.80
N PRO A 126 1.82 11.61 -6.15
CA PRO A 126 2.90 10.89 -6.80
C PRO A 126 2.47 9.57 -7.45
N VAL A 127 1.46 8.90 -6.88
CA VAL A 127 1.05 7.55 -7.27
C VAL A 127 -0.15 7.50 -8.22
N ILE A 128 -1.04 8.50 -8.20
CA ILE A 128 -2.33 8.44 -8.91
C ILE A 128 -2.68 9.72 -9.67
N GLY A 129 -1.73 10.65 -9.81
CA GLY A 129 -1.90 11.88 -10.57
C GLY A 129 -2.69 12.94 -9.80
N THR A 130 -3.57 13.66 -10.46
CA THR A 130 -4.29 14.78 -9.82
C THR A 130 -5.48 14.28 -9.01
N ALA A 131 -5.64 14.83 -7.81
CA ALA A 131 -6.84 14.69 -7.00
C ALA A 131 -7.38 16.05 -6.59
N TYR A 132 -8.67 16.06 -6.24
CA TYR A 132 -9.34 17.27 -5.79
C TYR A 132 -9.78 17.11 -4.35
N LEU A 133 -9.42 18.11 -3.54
CA LEU A 133 -9.97 18.27 -2.21
C LEU A 133 -11.40 18.82 -2.33
N HIS A 134 -12.33 18.15 -1.65
CA HIS A 134 -13.71 18.58 -1.51
C HIS A 134 -14.02 18.80 -0.03
N THR A 135 -14.59 19.94 0.32
CA THR A 135 -15.06 20.20 1.68
C THR A 135 -16.58 20.06 1.70
N LYS A 136 -17.08 18.96 2.26
CA LYS A 136 -18.52 18.79 2.42
C LYS A 136 -18.96 19.49 3.70
N LYS A 137 -19.69 20.60 3.56
CA LYS A 137 -20.43 21.19 4.67
C LYS A 137 -21.64 20.31 4.95
N SER A 138 -21.82 19.88 6.20
CA SER A 138 -23.04 19.20 6.58
C SER A 138 -24.19 20.20 6.69
N HIS A 139 -25.36 19.86 6.15
CA HIS A 139 -26.60 20.63 6.36
C HIS A 139 -27.13 20.54 7.81
N ARG A 140 -26.63 19.58 8.60
CA ARG A 140 -26.94 19.46 10.03
C ARG A 140 -25.79 20.07 10.83
N ALA A 141 -26.09 21.12 11.60
CA ALA A 141 -25.13 21.84 12.46
C ALA A 141 -24.37 20.94 13.46
N SER A 142 -24.92 19.76 13.77
CA SER A 142 -24.31 18.79 14.69
C SER A 142 -23.27 17.85 14.07
N ILE A 143 -23.12 17.86 12.74
CA ILE A 143 -22.16 17.01 12.02
C ILE A 143 -21.04 17.93 11.51
N PRO A 144 -19.76 17.69 11.85
CA PRO A 144 -18.65 18.50 11.39
C PRO A 144 -18.54 18.46 9.87
N SER A 145 -18.04 19.56 9.29
CA SER A 145 -17.59 19.54 7.91
C SER A 145 -16.57 18.43 7.71
N SER A 146 -16.76 17.64 6.66
CA SER A 146 -15.85 16.57 6.30
C SER A 146 -14.98 16.97 5.11
N ILE A 147 -13.69 16.68 5.20
CA ILE A 147 -12.78 16.85 4.07
C ILE A 147 -12.72 15.53 3.32
N VAL A 148 -13.00 15.54 2.02
CA VAL A 148 -13.00 14.36 1.16
C VAL A 148 -12.02 14.59 0.01
N VAL A 149 -11.17 13.61 -0.30
CA VAL A 149 -10.33 13.65 -1.50
C VAL A 149 -10.67 12.48 -2.39
N GLN A 150 -10.82 12.75 -3.68
CA GLN A 150 -11.10 11.76 -4.73
C GLN A 150 -10.18 12.00 -5.94
N SER A 151 -9.73 10.91 -6.56
CA SER A 151 -9.01 10.97 -7.83
C SER A 151 -9.96 11.38 -8.97
N SER A 152 -9.43 12.11 -9.94
CA SER A 152 -10.20 12.60 -11.08
C SER A 152 -10.52 11.55 -12.15
N ASP A 153 -9.80 10.42 -12.12
CA ASP A 153 -9.96 9.34 -13.08
C ASP A 153 -11.18 8.47 -12.74
N TYR A 154 -12.34 8.89 -13.23
CA TYR A 154 -13.55 8.07 -13.27
C TYR A 154 -13.27 6.77 -14.03
N GLY A 155 -13.07 5.68 -13.31
CA GLY A 155 -13.00 4.32 -13.86
C GLY A 155 -11.72 3.53 -13.58
N ARG A 156 -10.72 4.11 -12.90
CA ARG A 156 -9.55 3.38 -12.40
C ARG A 156 -9.25 3.82 -10.97
N GLU A 157 -8.84 2.85 -10.14
CA GLU A 157 -8.33 3.00 -8.76
C GLU A 157 -8.82 4.24 -8.00
N GLN A 158 -9.87 4.08 -7.21
CA GLN A 158 -10.36 5.17 -6.38
C GLN A 158 -9.75 5.08 -4.99
N PHE A 159 -9.06 6.15 -4.61
CA PHE A 159 -8.78 6.41 -3.22
C PHE A 159 -9.84 7.37 -2.65
N GLY A 160 -10.09 7.21 -1.36
CA GLY A 160 -10.94 8.08 -0.58
C GLY A 160 -10.18 8.50 0.68
N PHE A 161 -10.26 9.79 0.99
CA PHE A 161 -9.86 10.31 2.28
C PHE A 161 -11.09 10.87 2.98
N ALA A 162 -11.23 10.67 4.29
CA ALA A 162 -12.16 11.49 5.07
C ALA A 162 -11.65 11.86 6.45
N SER A 163 -11.93 13.09 6.87
CA SER A 163 -11.83 13.50 8.27
C SER A 163 -13.08 14.34 8.64
N PRO A 164 -13.79 14.04 9.74
CA PRO A 164 -13.51 12.95 10.68
C PRO A 164 -13.77 11.57 10.08
N CYS A 165 -13.24 10.53 10.73
CA CYS A 165 -13.30 9.15 10.23
C CYS A 165 -14.68 8.46 10.32
N THR A 166 -15.70 9.07 10.94
CA THR A 166 -17.04 8.50 11.09
C THR A 166 -18.14 9.50 10.76
N PHE A 167 -19.23 8.99 10.14
CA PHE A 167 -20.47 9.74 9.91
C PHE A 167 -21.46 9.66 11.09
N THR A 168 -21.06 9.10 12.23
CA THR A 168 -21.92 8.84 13.39
C THR A 168 -21.76 9.92 14.48
N LYS A 169 -22.77 10.04 15.36
CA LYS A 169 -23.00 11.16 16.29
C LYS A 169 -21.85 11.52 17.26
N ASN A 170 -20.87 10.63 17.47
CA ASN A 170 -19.70 10.90 18.32
C ASN A 170 -18.52 11.32 17.46
N HIS A 171 -18.66 12.49 16.84
CA HIS A 171 -17.69 13.01 15.91
C HIS A 171 -16.33 13.17 16.59
N GLY A 172 -15.33 12.46 16.06
CA GLY A 172 -13.96 12.93 16.20
C GLY A 172 -13.84 14.33 15.63
N LYS A 173 -12.88 15.11 16.11
CA LYS A 173 -12.60 16.43 15.51
C LYS A 173 -12.01 16.22 14.10
N THR A 174 -12.33 17.12 13.17
CA THR A 174 -11.73 17.15 11.82
C THR A 174 -10.29 17.64 11.91
N ILE A 175 -9.38 17.02 11.18
CA ILE A 175 -8.01 17.56 11.03
C ILE A 175 -8.03 18.78 10.09
N THR A 176 -7.04 19.66 10.21
CA THR A 176 -6.96 20.87 9.36
C THR A 176 -6.73 20.52 7.89
N THR A 177 -7.19 21.35 6.97
CA THR A 177 -6.93 21.22 5.53
C THR A 177 -5.45 21.06 5.20
N GLN A 178 -4.56 21.82 5.84
CA GLN A 178 -3.12 21.73 5.62
C GLN A 178 -2.56 20.33 5.96
N GLU A 179 -3.05 19.71 7.02
CA GLU A 179 -2.66 18.34 7.39
C GLU A 179 -3.22 17.32 6.42
N VAL A 180 -4.44 17.52 5.89
CA VAL A 180 -4.97 16.65 4.83
C VAL A 180 -4.07 16.68 3.60
N VAL A 181 -3.69 17.87 3.14
CA VAL A 181 -2.80 18.03 1.97
C VAL A 181 -1.49 17.26 2.18
N LYS A 182 -0.82 17.44 3.32
CA LYS A 182 0.43 16.70 3.63
C LYS A 182 0.25 15.18 3.62
N ILE A 183 -0.84 14.67 4.21
CA ILE A 183 -1.12 13.22 4.24
C ILE A 183 -1.33 12.70 2.82
N VAL A 184 -2.11 13.43 2.03
CA VAL A 184 -2.50 13.05 0.67
C VAL A 184 -1.29 13.13 -0.27
N GLU A 185 -0.48 14.17 -0.21
CA GLU A 185 0.79 14.27 -0.97
C GLU A 185 1.82 13.20 -0.59
N SER A 186 1.70 12.61 0.61
CA SER A 186 2.60 11.55 1.09
C SER A 186 2.24 10.13 0.64
N LEU A 187 1.21 9.96 -0.19
CA LEU A 187 0.78 8.64 -0.64
C LEU A 187 1.89 7.95 -1.46
N GLN A 188 2.23 6.72 -1.08
CA GLN A 188 3.20 5.88 -1.76
C GLN A 188 2.68 4.45 -1.91
N TYR A 189 3.18 3.73 -2.91
CA TYR A 189 2.92 2.29 -3.02
C TYR A 189 3.60 1.54 -1.89
N LEU A 190 2.87 0.67 -1.19
CA LEU A 190 3.45 -0.16 -0.14
C LEU A 190 4.52 -1.10 -0.70
N ASN A 191 4.36 -1.54 -1.95
CA ASN A 191 5.31 -2.36 -2.68
C ASN A 191 5.62 -1.66 -4.03
N PRO A 192 6.66 -0.80 -4.09
CA PRO A 192 6.94 0.06 -5.25
C PRO A 192 7.35 -0.72 -6.51
#